data_AF-A0A3D4LM50-F1
#
_entry.id   AF-A0A3D4LM50-F1
#
_cell.length_a   1.000
_cell.length_b   1.000
_cell.length_c   1.000
_cell.angle_alpha   90.00
_cell.angle_beta   90.00
_cell.angle_gamma   90.00
#
_symmetry.space_group_name_H-M   'P 1'
#
loop_
_entity.id
_entity.type
_entity.pdbx_description
1 polymer ?
#
loop_
_entity_poly.entity_id
_entity_poly.type
_entity_poly.pdbx_seq_one_letter_code
_entity_poly.pdbx_strand_id
1 'polypeptide(L)'
;AETPWWIAVVGAAFAIAIVKQIFGGIGFNFLNPALGARAFLMASWPHHLSGGFIDPAIDAVSSATPLSLLKGTASGQLPSLWDMLIGNIPGVIGETSSILLLAGGIYLIYRGTIKWIIPVFYIGTVAAIALV
;
A
#
# COMPACT_ATOMS: atom_id res chain seq x y z
N ALA A 1 -1.89 7.47 -11.27
CA ALA A 1 -2.89 8.25 -10.52
C ALA A 1 -2.20 9.45 -9.91
N GLU A 2 -2.33 10.62 -10.54
CA GLU A 2 -1.77 11.87 -10.01
C GLU A 2 -2.68 12.37 -8.88
N THR A 3 -2.40 11.94 -7.65
CA THR A 3 -3.07 12.51 -6.49
C THR A 3 -2.54 13.95 -6.30
N PRO A 4 -3.41 14.96 -6.14
CA PRO A 4 -2.98 16.32 -5.87
C PRO A 4 -2.01 16.39 -4.69
N TRP A 5 -0.91 17.12 -4.85
CA TRP A 5 0.16 17.21 -3.86
C TRP A 5 -0.33 17.62 -2.47
N TRP A 6 -1.40 18.43 -2.39
CA TRP A 6 -1.97 18.88 -1.13
C TRP A 6 -2.54 17.74 -0.28
N ILE A 7 -3.01 16.64 -0.90
CA ILE A 7 -3.52 15.47 -0.17
C ILE A 7 -2.40 14.80 0.61
N ALA A 8 -1.20 14.71 0.02
CA ALA A 8 -0.02 14.19 0.70
C ALA A 8 0.40 15.10 1.87
N VAL A 9 0.33 16.43 1.69
CA VAL A 9 0.63 17.42 2.74
C VAL A 9 -0.35 17.29 3.91
N VAL A 10 -1.65 17.19 3.62
CA VAL A 10 -2.70 17.03 4.64
C VAL A 10 -2.54 15.70 5.38
N GLY A 11 -2.24 14.61 4.67
CA GLY A 11 -1.96 13.31 5.28
C GLY A 11 -0.74 13.34 6.20
N ALA A 12 0.33 13.98 5.78
CA ALA A 12 1.53 14.15 6.60
C ALA A 12 1.24 15.01 7.84
N ALA A 13 0.48 16.10 7.69
CA ALA A 13 0.06 16.94 8.81
C ALA A 13 -0.78 16.15 9.83
N PHE A 14 -1.73 15.33 9.37
CA PHE A 14 -2.53 14.46 10.23
C PHE A 14 -1.67 13.39 10.94
N ALA A 15 -0.79 12.70 10.22
CA ALA A 15 0.13 11.72 10.80
C ALA A 15 0.97 12.32 11.93
N ILE A 16 1.50 13.53 11.72
CA ILE A 16 2.39 14.17 12.68
C ILE A 16 1.58 14.77 13.83
N ALA A 17 0.62 15.65 13.56
CA ALA A 17 -0.10 16.36 14.60
C ALA A 17 -0.97 15.41 15.43
N ILE A 18 -1.81 14.61 14.78
CA ILE A 18 -2.85 13.84 15.47
C ILE A 18 -2.33 12.48 15.93
N VAL A 19 -1.67 11.73 15.05
CA VAL A 19 -1.29 10.35 15.38
C VAL A 19 -0.01 10.28 16.22
N LYS A 20 0.92 11.23 16.02
CA LYS A 20 2.22 11.23 16.69
C LYS A 20 2.32 12.22 17.85
N GLN A 21 2.02 13.50 17.64
CA GLN A 21 2.31 14.54 18.64
C GLN A 21 1.31 14.57 19.81
N ILE A 22 0.02 14.30 19.58
CA ILE A 22 -0.99 14.27 20.66
C ILE A 22 -0.65 13.21 21.73
N PHE A 23 0.00 12.11 21.34
CA PHE A 23 0.30 10.98 22.23
C PHE A 23 1.68 11.09 22.91
N GLY A 24 2.34 12.23 22.85
CA GLY A 24 3.64 12.45 23.51
C GLY A 24 4.85 12.26 22.59
N GLY A 25 4.65 12.18 21.27
CA GLY A 25 5.73 12.28 20.29
C GLY A 25 6.45 10.95 19.98
N ILE A 26 7.76 11.03 19.72
CA ILE A 26 8.53 9.89 19.22
C ILE A 26 8.67 8.82 20.32
N GLY A 27 8.05 7.66 20.11
CA GLY A 27 8.15 6.50 21.01
C GLY A 27 6.84 6.14 21.71
N PHE A 28 5.85 7.02 21.70
CA PHE A 28 4.52 6.80 22.31
C PHE A 28 3.39 6.69 21.28
N ASN A 29 3.72 6.36 20.03
CA ASN A 29 2.72 6.18 18.98
C ASN A 29 1.92 4.90 19.25
N PHE A 30 0.63 5.03 19.56
CA PHE A 30 -0.25 3.87 19.76
C PHE A 30 -0.51 3.06 18.47
N LEU A 31 -0.35 3.69 17.29
CA LEU A 31 -0.41 3.05 15.98
C LEU A 31 0.63 3.63 15.01
N ASN A 32 0.89 2.94 13.89
CA ASN A 32 1.82 3.42 12.86
C ASN A 32 1.28 4.72 12.20
N PRO A 33 1.95 5.89 12.38
CA PRO A 33 1.45 7.17 11.87
C PRO A 33 1.20 7.21 10.36
N ALA A 34 2.00 6.49 9.57
CA ALA A 34 1.84 6.43 8.12
C ALA A 34 0.56 5.66 7.71
N LEU A 35 0.30 4.52 8.37
CA LEU A 35 -0.94 3.77 8.14
C LEU A 35 -2.17 4.52 8.67
N GLY A 36 -2.04 5.22 9.79
CA GLY A 36 -3.10 6.09 10.32
C GLY A 36 -3.50 7.19 9.34
N ALA A 37 -2.52 7.90 8.76
CA ALA A 37 -2.81 8.89 7.73
C ALA A 37 -3.40 8.29 6.47
N ARG A 38 -2.92 7.12 6.02
CA ARG A 38 -3.52 6.42 4.89
C ARG A 38 -5.00 6.10 5.12
N ALA A 39 -5.35 5.59 6.31
CA ALA A 39 -6.74 5.30 6.67
C ALA A 39 -7.60 6.58 6.69
N PHE A 40 -7.09 7.66 7.27
CA PHE A 40 -7.75 8.97 7.28
C PHE A 40 -8.00 9.51 5.87
N LEU A 41 -6.99 9.47 5.00
CA LEU A 41 -7.10 9.94 3.62
C LEU A 41 -8.06 9.07 2.79
N MET A 42 -8.04 7.75 2.98
CA MET A 42 -8.96 6.84 2.29
C MET A 42 -10.42 7.08 2.72
N ALA A 43 -10.66 7.43 3.99
CA ALA A 43 -11.99 7.77 4.46
C ALA A 43 -12.47 9.15 3.97
N SER A 44 -11.57 10.13 3.88
CA SER A 44 -11.90 11.51 3.55
C SER A 44 -12.00 11.77 2.04
N TRP A 45 -11.09 11.18 1.26
CA TRP A 45 -11.01 11.36 -0.20
C TRP A 45 -10.81 10.01 -0.91
N PRO A 46 -11.77 9.08 -0.79
CA PRO A 46 -11.68 7.79 -1.47
C PRO A 46 -11.53 7.94 -2.98
N HIS A 47 -12.20 8.92 -3.60
CA HIS A 47 -12.10 9.13 -5.04
C HIS A 47 -10.68 9.46 -5.52
N HIS A 48 -9.92 10.24 -4.75
CA HIS A 48 -8.54 10.60 -5.10
C HIS A 48 -7.51 9.50 -4.81
N LEU A 49 -7.83 8.57 -3.90
CA LEU A 49 -6.94 7.47 -3.51
C LEU A 49 -7.30 6.13 -4.17
N SER A 50 -8.54 5.96 -4.61
CA SER A 50 -9.07 4.75 -5.25
C SER A 50 -9.28 4.91 -6.75
N GLY A 51 -8.94 6.08 -7.33
CA GLY A 51 -8.87 6.25 -8.78
C GLY A 51 -7.93 5.19 -9.36
N GLY A 52 -8.40 4.48 -10.39
CA GLY A 52 -7.64 3.43 -11.06
C GLY A 52 -6.25 3.90 -11.47
N PHE A 53 -5.37 2.95 -11.76
CA PHE A 53 -4.07 3.30 -12.29
C PHE A 53 -4.26 3.91 -13.69
N ILE A 54 -4.01 5.21 -13.79
CA ILE A 54 -3.94 5.95 -15.04
C ILE A 54 -2.54 5.72 -15.62
N ASP A 55 -2.47 5.10 -16.79
CA ASP A 55 -1.21 4.94 -17.53
C ASP A 55 -0.63 6.32 -17.89
N PRO A 56 0.62 6.65 -17.52
CA PRO A 56 1.20 7.97 -17.77
C PRO A 56 1.35 8.33 -19.26
N ALA A 57 1.23 7.36 -20.16
CA ALA A 57 1.38 7.57 -21.60
C ALA A 57 0.08 8.02 -22.28
N ILE A 58 -1.09 7.61 -21.76
CA ILE A 58 -2.40 7.92 -22.33
C ILE A 58 -3.39 8.08 -21.16
N ASP A 59 -3.69 9.32 -20.81
CA ASP A 59 -4.62 9.77 -19.74
C ASP A 59 -6.08 9.31 -19.94
N ALA A 60 -6.36 8.45 -20.92
CA ALA A 60 -7.70 7.98 -21.29
C ALA A 60 -8.01 6.55 -20.81
N VAL A 61 -7.04 5.80 -20.26
CA VAL A 61 -7.24 4.41 -19.84
C VAL A 61 -7.06 4.27 -18.32
N SER A 62 -8.18 4.15 -17.61
CA SER A 62 -8.20 3.73 -16.21
C SER A 62 -8.18 2.21 -16.15
N SER A 63 -7.07 1.63 -15.72
CA SER A 63 -6.91 0.18 -15.59
C SER A 63 -7.33 -0.31 -14.20
N ALA A 64 -8.10 -1.41 -14.17
CA ALA A 64 -8.56 -2.05 -12.95
C ALA A 64 -7.39 -2.77 -12.25
N THR A 65 -7.26 -2.60 -10.93
CA THR A 65 -6.22 -3.31 -10.16
C THR A 65 -6.52 -4.81 -10.15
N PRO A 66 -5.50 -5.70 -10.12
CA PRO A 66 -5.73 -7.15 -10.17
C PRO A 66 -6.61 -7.67 -9.02
N LEU A 67 -6.55 -7.04 -7.85
CA LEU A 67 -7.42 -7.36 -6.72
C LEU A 67 -8.90 -7.01 -7.02
N SER A 68 -9.16 -5.89 -7.70
CA SER A 68 -10.52 -5.49 -8.07
C SER A 68 -11.14 -6.42 -9.12
N LEU A 69 -10.31 -7.01 -9.99
CA LEU A 69 -10.71 -8.05 -10.95
C LEU A 69 -11.06 -9.36 -10.23
N LEU A 70 -10.21 -9.81 -9.30
CA LEU A 70 -10.46 -11.03 -8.52
C LEU A 70 -11.69 -10.93 -7.62
N LYS A 71 -11.99 -9.73 -7.10
CA LYS A 71 -13.20 -9.47 -6.30
C LYS A 71 -14.48 -9.34 -7.15
N GLY A 72 -14.37 -9.36 -8.48
CA GLY A 72 -15.50 -9.18 -9.40
C GLY A 72 -16.04 -7.76 -9.48
N THR A 73 -15.33 -6.78 -8.90
CA THR A 73 -15.71 -5.36 -8.91
C THR A 73 -15.32 -4.62 -10.18
N ALA A 74 -14.51 -5.25 -11.05
CA ALA A 74 -14.10 -4.73 -12.33
C ALA A 74 -13.98 -5.87 -13.37
N SER A 75 -14.14 -5.54 -14.65
CA SER A 75 -14.11 -6.49 -15.77
C SER A 75 -12.80 -6.36 -16.54
N GLY A 76 -12.08 -7.46 -16.76
CA GLY A 76 -10.79 -7.48 -17.45
C GLY A 76 -10.13 -8.85 -17.39
N GLN A 77 -9.05 -9.04 -18.16
CA GLN A 77 -8.22 -10.24 -18.07
C GLN A 77 -7.23 -10.12 -16.91
N LEU A 78 -7.00 -11.22 -16.19
CA LEU A 78 -5.99 -11.26 -15.14
C LEU A 78 -4.59 -11.14 -15.78
N PRO A 79 -3.72 -10.25 -15.27
CA PRO A 79 -2.32 -10.19 -15.70
C PRO A 79 -1.60 -11.51 -15.44
N SER A 80 -0.52 -11.77 -16.18
CA SER A 80 0.30 -12.95 -15.93
C SER A 80 0.94 -12.89 -14.55
N LEU A 81 1.20 -14.05 -13.94
CA LEU A 81 1.85 -14.11 -12.62
C LEU A 81 3.22 -13.42 -12.62
N TRP A 82 3.94 -13.51 -13.74
CA TRP A 82 5.23 -12.84 -13.91
C TRP A 82 5.10 -11.32 -13.94
N ASP A 83 4.07 -10.78 -14.60
CA ASP A 83 3.79 -9.33 -14.60
C ASP A 83 3.36 -8.83 -13.21
N MET A 84 2.59 -9.62 -12.47
CA MET A 84 2.24 -9.32 -11.07
C MET A 84 3.45 -9.33 -10.15
N LEU A 85 4.41 -10.21 -10.40
CA LEU A 85 5.58 -10.40 -9.54
C LEU A 85 6.65 -9.30 -9.78
N ILE A 86 6.81 -8.87 -11.04
CA ILE A 86 7.64 -7.72 -11.43
C ILE A 86 6.96 -6.40 -11.02
N GLY A 87 5.63 -6.35 -11.03
CA GLY A 87 4.84 -5.17 -10.69
C GLY A 87 4.43 -4.34 -11.90
N ASN A 88 4.44 -4.92 -13.11
CA ASN A 88 3.88 -4.31 -14.32
C ASN A 88 2.36 -4.45 -14.34
N ILE A 89 1.74 -3.99 -13.25
CA ILE A 89 0.29 -4.06 -13.02
C ILE A 89 -0.21 -2.71 -12.53
N PRO A 90 -1.48 -2.39 -12.83
CA PRO A 90 -2.12 -1.20 -12.29
C PRO A 90 -2.20 -1.26 -10.76
N GLY A 91 -1.57 -0.31 -10.07
CA GLY A 91 -1.56 -0.22 -8.61
C GLY A 91 -0.65 0.89 -8.06
N VAL A 92 -0.49 0.93 -6.74
CA VAL A 92 0.39 1.92 -6.09
C VAL A 92 1.84 1.48 -6.24
N ILE A 93 2.74 2.40 -6.64
CA ILE A 93 4.16 2.14 -6.97
C ILE A 93 4.91 1.38 -5.86
N GLY A 94 4.48 1.51 -4.60
CA GLY A 94 5.06 0.82 -3.45
C GLY A 94 4.41 -0.52 -3.08
N GLU A 95 3.41 -0.99 -3.83
CA GLU A 95 2.68 -2.25 -3.56
C GLU A 95 2.74 -3.23 -4.73
N THR A 96 2.95 -2.74 -5.95
CA THR A 96 2.90 -3.56 -7.17
C THR A 96 4.08 -4.53 -7.29
N SER A 97 5.29 -4.11 -6.95
CA SER A 97 6.49 -4.94 -7.11
C SER A 97 6.79 -5.79 -5.87
N SER A 98 6.27 -7.03 -5.88
CA SER A 98 6.51 -8.02 -4.82
C SER A 98 8.00 -8.34 -4.62
N ILE A 99 8.80 -8.44 -5.70
CA ILE A 99 10.24 -8.68 -5.59
C ILE A 99 10.95 -7.58 -4.79
N LEU A 100 10.68 -6.31 -5.14
CA LEU A 100 11.35 -5.17 -4.50
C LEU A 100 10.97 -5.04 -3.03
N LEU A 101 9.70 -5.33 -2.70
CA LEU A 101 9.24 -5.37 -1.32
C LEU A 101 9.89 -6.49 -0.51
N LEU A 102 10.01 -7.69 -1.08
CA LEU A 102 10.70 -8.80 -0.42
C LEU A 102 12.19 -8.51 -0.25
N ALA A 103 12.86 -7.98 -1.27
CA ALA A 103 14.26 -7.59 -1.21
C ALA A 103 14.50 -6.49 -0.15
N GLY A 104 13.65 -5.45 -0.13
CA GLY A 104 13.69 -4.40 0.90
C GLY A 104 13.41 -4.93 2.31
N GLY A 105 12.45 -5.85 2.44
CA GLY A 105 12.14 -6.52 3.70
C GLY A 105 13.32 -7.35 4.23
N ILE A 106 13.94 -8.16 3.39
CA ILE A 106 15.13 -8.95 3.73
C ILE A 106 16.28 -8.02 4.12
N TYR A 107 16.48 -6.91 3.40
CA TYR A 107 17.49 -5.92 3.72
C TYR A 107 17.28 -5.30 5.12
N LEU A 108 16.03 -4.96 5.49
CA LEU A 108 15.72 -4.40 6.80
C LEU A 108 15.87 -5.42 7.94
N ILE A 109 15.62 -6.70 7.67
CA ILE A 109 15.91 -7.80 8.62
C ILE A 109 17.42 -7.94 8.82
N TYR A 110 18.20 -7.91 7.74
CA TYR A 110 19.66 -7.97 7.82
C TYR A 110 20.25 -6.78 8.61
N ARG A 111 19.69 -5.58 8.43
CA ARG A 111 20.08 -4.37 9.17
C ARG A 111 19.59 -4.34 10.63
N GLY A 112 18.86 -5.36 11.10
CA GLY A 112 18.38 -5.47 12.47
C GLY A 112 17.31 -4.44 12.85
N THR A 113 16.71 -3.75 11.86
CA THR A 113 15.65 -2.75 12.12
C THR A 113 14.31 -3.43 12.37
N ILE A 114 14.06 -4.57 11.72
CA ILE A 114 12.82 -5.37 11.86
C ILE A 114 13.19 -6.76 12.42
N LYS A 115 12.44 -7.23 13.43
CA LYS A 115 12.56 -8.59 13.94
C LYS A 115 11.95 -9.58 12.95
N TRP A 116 12.69 -10.62 12.54
CA TRP A 116 12.24 -11.64 11.58
C TRP A 116 10.96 -12.37 11.98
N ILE A 117 10.65 -12.41 13.29
CA ILE A 117 9.44 -13.05 13.81
C ILE A 117 8.16 -12.37 13.32
N ILE A 118 8.15 -11.04 13.19
CA ILE A 118 6.95 -10.28 12.79
C ILE A 118 6.51 -10.65 11.35
N PRO A 119 7.37 -10.53 10.31
CA PRO A 119 6.97 -10.86 8.94
C PRO A 119 6.69 -12.34 8.74
N VAL A 120 7.43 -13.26 9.39
CA VAL A 120 7.22 -14.71 9.22
C VAL A 120 5.86 -15.15 9.74
N PHE A 121 5.49 -14.73 10.96
CA PHE A 121 4.18 -15.08 11.53
C PHE A 121 3.03 -14.39 10.78
N TYR A 122 3.22 -13.15 10.31
CA TYR A 122 2.21 -12.47 9.51
C TYR A 122 1.96 -13.18 8.17
N ILE A 123 3.01 -13.49 7.40
CA ILE A 123 2.87 -14.21 6.12
C ILE A 123 2.30 -15.60 6.35
N GLY A 124 2.75 -16.32 7.39
CA GLY A 124 2.27 -17.66 7.71
C GLY A 124 0.79 -17.70 8.07
N THR A 125 0.31 -16.74 8.86
CA THR A 125 -1.12 -16.65 9.21
C THR A 125 -2.00 -16.30 8.01
N VAL A 126 -1.57 -15.35 7.17
CA VAL A 126 -2.28 -15.02 5.93
C VAL A 126 -2.32 -16.20 4.97
N ALA A 127 -1.22 -16.93 4.80
CA ALA A 127 -1.17 -18.11 3.94
C ALA A 127 -2.06 -19.24 4.45
N ALA A 128 -2.13 -19.45 5.77
CA ALA A 128 -3.03 -20.44 6.37
C ALA A 128 -4.50 -20.08 6.13
N ILE A 129 -4.89 -18.82 6.32
CA ILE A 129 -6.26 -18.36 6.07
C ILE A 129 -6.60 -18.43 4.58
N ALA A 130 -5.67 -18.07 3.69
CA ALA A 130 -5.91 -18.10 2.25
C ALA A 130 -6.04 -19.51 1.66
N LEU A 131 -5.56 -20.53 2.35
CA LEU A 131 -5.65 -21.93 1.92
C LEU A 131 -6.99 -22.58 2.31
N VAL A 132 -7.68 -22.01 3.31
CA VAL A 132 -9.02 -22.42 3.77
C VAL A 132 -10.09 -21.72 2.96
#